data_AF-A0A7X6SY81-F1
#
_entry.id   AF-A0A7X6SY81-F1
#
_cell.length_a   1.000
_cell.length_b   1.000
_cell.length_c   1.000
_cell.angle_alpha   90.00
_cell.angle_beta   90.00
_cell.angle_gamma   90.00
#
_symmetry.space_group_name_H-M   'P 1'
#
loop_
_entity.id
_entity.type
_entity.pdbx_description
1 polymer ?
#
loop_
_entity_poly.entity_id
_entity_poly.type
_entity_poly.pdbx_seq_one_letter_code
_entity_poly.pdbx_strand_id
1 'polypeptide(L)'
;MNSDRYLWLVASRPNPGREEDYNKWYDRHVETFFGFPGLKKVVRIKCFQPMQNPDSCPQYVDIYEFDTREDLEAFIKSDAAKEAIR
;
A
#
# COMPACT_ATOMS: atom_id res chain seq x y z
N MET A 1 -0.91 26.52 8.97
CA MET A 1 -1.23 25.10 9.21
C MET A 1 -0.28 24.29 8.34
N ASN A 2 0.47 23.36 8.93
CA ASN A 2 1.37 22.52 8.14
C ASN A 2 0.51 21.63 7.24
N SER A 3 0.75 21.66 5.93
CA SER A 3 -0.03 20.90 4.93
C SER A 3 0.69 19.64 4.46
N ASP A 4 1.80 19.30 5.11
CA ASP A 4 2.61 18.15 4.78
C ASP A 4 1.80 16.86 4.98
N ARG A 5 2.01 15.92 4.04
CA ARG A 5 1.42 14.59 4.08
C ARG A 5 2.56 13.59 4.07
N TYR A 6 2.43 12.56 4.89
CA TYR A 6 3.38 11.47 4.95
C TYR A 6 2.83 10.28 4.19
N LEU A 7 3.65 9.73 3.29
CA LEU A 7 3.24 8.65 2.40
C LEU A 7 4.05 7.40 2.68
N TRP A 8 3.38 6.27 2.75
CA TRP A 8 4.02 4.96 2.62
C TRP A 8 3.66 4.37 1.27
N LEU A 9 4.68 3.96 0.51
CA LEU A 9 4.51 3.41 -0.83
C LEU A 9 4.88 1.94 -0.83
N VAL A 10 3.98 1.12 -1.37
CA VAL A 10 4.21 -0.33 -1.54
C VAL A 10 4.08 -0.68 -3.01
N ALA A 11 5.09 -1.36 -3.53
CA ALA A 11 5.16 -1.80 -4.91
C ALA A 11 4.92 -3.31 -4.97
N SER A 12 4.00 -3.75 -5.82
CA SER A 12 3.61 -5.16 -5.87
C SER A 12 3.41 -5.66 -7.30
N ARG A 13 3.65 -6.97 -7.48
CA ARG A 13 3.40 -7.70 -8.72
C ARG A 13 2.81 -9.07 -8.38
N PRO A 14 1.60 -9.40 -8.82
CA PRO A 14 1.05 -10.74 -8.65
C PRO A 14 1.88 -11.78 -9.42
N ASN A 15 1.90 -13.01 -8.93
CA ASN A 15 2.48 -14.13 -9.68
C ASN A 15 1.69 -14.34 -10.99
N PRO A 16 2.36 -14.64 -12.11
CA PRO A 16 1.68 -14.86 -13.39
C PRO A 16 0.55 -15.89 -13.29
N GLY A 17 -0.65 -15.53 -13.76
CA GLY A 17 -1.83 -16.39 -13.74
C GLY A 17 -2.58 -16.43 -12.40
N ARG A 18 -2.18 -15.62 -11.41
CA ARG A 18 -2.83 -15.51 -10.08
C ARG A 18 -3.39 -14.11 -9.82
N GLU A 19 -3.61 -13.32 -10.87
CA GLU A 19 -4.01 -11.92 -10.77
C GLU A 19 -5.38 -11.76 -10.12
N GLU A 20 -6.35 -12.63 -10.44
CA GLU A 20 -7.69 -12.58 -9.86
C GLU A 20 -7.66 -12.90 -8.36
N ASP A 21 -6.97 -13.98 -7.96
CA ASP A 21 -6.78 -14.36 -6.56
C ASP A 21 -6.10 -13.25 -5.77
N TYR A 22 -5.06 -12.65 -6.36
CA TYR A 22 -4.34 -11.53 -5.79
C TYR A 22 -5.26 -10.33 -5.58
N ASN A 23 -6.08 -9.97 -6.58
CA ASN A 23 -7.00 -8.85 -6.45
C ASN A 23 -8.04 -9.09 -5.32
N LYS A 24 -8.61 -10.29 -5.24
CA LYS A 24 -9.56 -10.66 -4.16
C LYS A 24 -8.91 -10.66 -2.78
N TRP A 25 -7.66 -11.14 -2.69
CA TRP A 25 -6.89 -11.07 -1.45
C TRP A 25 -6.63 -9.61 -1.07
N TYR A 26 -6.21 -8.78 -2.02
CA TYR A 26 -5.90 -7.38 -1.80
C TYR A 26 -7.11 -6.61 -1.26
N ASP A 27 -8.31 -6.83 -1.80
CA ASP A 27 -9.50 -6.12 -1.36
C ASP A 27 -9.80 -6.39 0.12
N ARG A 28 -9.64 -7.64 0.59
CA ARG A 28 -9.75 -7.98 2.01
C ARG A 28 -8.57 -7.46 2.83
N HIS A 29 -7.39 -7.45 2.21
CA HIS A 29 -6.15 -7.03 2.85
C HIS A 29 -6.17 -5.53 3.18
N VAL A 30 -6.61 -4.68 2.25
CA VAL A 30 -6.66 -3.23 2.49
C VAL A 30 -7.72 -2.83 3.53
N GLU A 31 -8.81 -3.60 3.64
CA GLU A 31 -9.85 -3.39 4.65
C GLU A 31 -9.29 -3.46 6.08
N THR A 32 -8.29 -4.31 6.35
CA THR A 32 -7.71 -4.44 7.70
C THR A 32 -6.99 -3.18 8.15
N PHE A 33 -6.50 -2.36 7.20
CA PHE A 33 -5.79 -1.12 7.52
C PHE A 33 -6.69 0.02 7.96
N PHE A 34 -7.94 0.05 7.51
CA PHE A 34 -8.89 1.10 7.91
C PHE A 34 -9.27 1.03 9.39
N GLY A 35 -8.93 -0.05 10.09
CA GLY A 35 -9.02 -0.13 11.55
C GLY A 35 -7.98 0.72 12.29
N PHE A 36 -6.93 1.21 11.61
CA PHE A 36 -5.90 2.03 12.23
C PHE A 36 -6.26 3.53 12.20
N PRO A 37 -6.42 4.21 13.36
CA PRO A 37 -6.93 5.59 13.41
C PRO A 37 -6.10 6.65 12.66
N GLY A 38 -4.80 6.43 12.49
CA GLY A 38 -3.90 7.38 11.82
C GLY A 38 -3.95 7.34 10.29
N LEU A 39 -4.52 6.30 9.68
CA LEU A 39 -4.57 6.13 8.23
C LEU A 39 -5.68 7.00 7.64
N LYS A 40 -5.34 7.88 6.69
CA LYS A 40 -6.30 8.82 6.08
C LYS A 40 -6.88 8.31 4.78
N LYS A 41 -6.05 7.66 3.98
CA LYS A 41 -6.41 7.24 2.63
C LYS A 41 -5.50 6.13 2.16
N VAL A 42 -6.07 5.23 1.36
CA VAL A 42 -5.34 4.26 0.56
C VAL A 42 -5.76 4.39 -0.89
N VAL A 43 -4.79 4.39 -1.80
CA VAL A 43 -5.04 4.29 -3.25
C VAL A 43 -4.16 3.21 -3.82
N ARG A 44 -4.75 2.27 -4.57
CA ARG A 44 -4.04 1.36 -5.45
C ARG A 44 -4.09 1.86 -6.89
N ILE A 45 -2.94 1.95 -7.53
CA ILE A 45 -2.81 2.40 -8.92
C ILE A 45 -2.14 1.28 -9.73
N LYS A 46 -2.73 0.92 -10.87
CA LYS A 46 -2.10 0.00 -11.83
C LYS A 46 -1.07 0.76 -12.67
N CYS A 47 0.16 0.27 -12.70
CA CYS A 47 1.21 0.83 -13.54
C CYS A 47 0.89 0.58 -15.02
N PHE A 48 0.74 1.65 -15.80
CA PHE A 48 0.55 1.54 -17.25
C PHE A 48 1.88 1.34 -17.99
N GLN A 49 2.95 2.01 -17.54
CA GLN A 49 4.30 1.86 -18.07
C GLN A 49 5.26 1.33 -17.00
N PRO A 50 6.33 0.64 -17.42
CA PRO A 50 7.36 0.19 -16.50
C PRO A 50 8.02 1.35 -15.75
N MET A 51 8.05 1.27 -14.42
CA MET A 51 8.92 2.10 -13.59
C MET A 51 10.36 1.58 -13.75
N GLN A 52 11.12 2.24 -14.63
CA GLN A 52 12.55 1.98 -14.91
C GLN A 52 12.85 0.67 -15.65
N ASN A 53 12.70 -0.51 -15.02
CA ASN A 53 13.06 -1.80 -15.60
C ASN A 53 11.80 -2.65 -15.91
N PRO A 54 11.56 -3.07 -17.17
CA PRO A 54 10.41 -3.90 -17.54
C PRO A 54 10.29 -5.21 -16.74
N ASP A 55 11.42 -5.84 -16.45
CA ASP A 55 11.48 -7.19 -15.88
C ASP A 55 11.22 -7.20 -14.37
N SER A 56 11.41 -6.06 -13.70
CA SER A 56 11.19 -5.90 -12.26
C SER A 56 10.16 -4.83 -11.90
N CYS A 57 9.46 -4.26 -12.90
CA CYS A 57 8.48 -3.22 -12.63
C CYS A 57 7.33 -3.74 -11.75
N PRO A 58 6.87 -3.01 -10.73
CA PRO A 58 5.61 -3.36 -10.10
C PRO A 58 4.43 -3.27 -11.07
N GLN A 59 3.44 -4.15 -10.92
CA GLN A 59 2.17 -4.01 -11.62
C GLN A 59 1.25 -3.01 -10.92
N TYR A 60 1.38 -2.89 -9.60
CA TYR A 60 0.62 -1.95 -8.78
C TYR A 60 1.51 -1.16 -7.84
N VAL A 61 1.11 0.07 -7.56
CA VAL A 61 1.63 0.89 -6.47
C VAL A 61 0.48 1.26 -5.56
N ASP A 62 0.66 0.98 -4.27
CA ASP A 62 -0.25 1.38 -3.20
C ASP A 62 0.34 2.57 -2.46
N ILE A 63 -0.51 3.56 -2.17
CA ILE A 63 -0.14 4.78 -1.45
C ILE A 63 -1.03 4.89 -0.21
N TYR A 64 -0.41 4.86 0.96
CA TYR A 64 -1.04 5.06 2.26
C TYR A 64 -0.71 6.46 2.77
N GLU A 65 -1.73 7.27 3.07
CA GLU A 65 -1.57 8.67 3.44
C GLU A 65 -1.81 8.91 4.95
N PHE A 66 -0.95 9.73 5.57
CA PHE A 66 -0.98 10.09 6.98
C PHE A 66 -0.83 11.62 7.15
N ASP A 67 -1.44 12.17 8.20
CA ASP A 67 -1.35 13.60 8.55
C ASP A 67 -0.02 13.93 9.25
N THR A 68 0.50 13.00 10.06
CA THR A 68 1.69 13.21 10.87
C THR A 68 2.73 12.12 10.64
N ARG A 69 3.98 12.44 10.96
CA ARG A 69 5.07 11.46 10.93
C ARG A 69 4.85 10.37 11.99
N GLU A 70 4.36 10.77 13.15
CA GLU A 70 4.08 9.91 14.28
C GLU A 70 3.03 8.84 13.94
N ASP A 71 1.96 9.22 13.22
CA ASP A 71 0.95 8.28 12.73
C ASP A 71 1.54 7.25 11.76
N LEU A 72 2.38 7.70 10.82
CA LEU A 72 3.08 6.80 9.89
C LEU A 72 4.01 5.83 10.63
N GLU A 73 4.83 6.33 11.56
CA GLU A 73 5.75 5.48 12.32
C GLU A 73 4.99 4.49 13.22
N ALA A 74 3.86 4.88 13.80
CA ALA A 74 2.99 4.01 14.57
C ALA A 74 2.34 2.94 13.67
N PHE A 75 1.88 3.32 12.48
CA PHE A 75 1.32 2.39 11.51
C PHE A 75 2.33 1.31 11.11
N ILE A 76 3.55 1.69 10.71
CA ILE A 76 4.61 0.76 10.30
C ILE A 76 4.94 -0.27 11.40
N LYS A 77 4.80 0.10 12.68
CA LYS A 77 5.06 -0.78 13.84
C LYS A 77 3.84 -1.62 14.24
N SER A 78 2.65 -1.29 13.73
CA SER A 78 1.40 -1.96 14.07
C SER A 78 1.34 -3.39 13.52
N ASP A 79 0.47 -4.21 14.10
CA ASP A 79 0.25 -5.57 13.60
C ASP A 79 -0.41 -5.55 12.21
N ALA A 80 -1.21 -4.54 11.91
CA ALA A 80 -1.78 -4.33 10.58
C ALA A 80 -0.67 -4.23 9.52
N ALA A 81 0.34 -3.39 9.74
CA ALA A 81 1.46 -3.28 8.80
C ALA A 81 2.34 -4.56 8.73
N LYS A 82 2.45 -5.32 9.82
CA LYS A 82 3.18 -6.61 9.80
C LYS A 82 2.44 -7.66 8.98
N GLU A 83 1.11 -7.68 9.01
CA GLU A 83 0.28 -8.53 8.15
C GLU A 83 0.40 -8.13 6.68
N ALA A 84 0.69 -6.85 6.38
CA ALA A 84 0.89 -6.33 5.03
C ALA A 84 2.14 -6.80 4.31
N ILE A 85 3.19 -7.07 5.07
CA ILE A 85 4.52 -7.40 4.53
C ILE A 85 4.64 -8.92 4.31
N ARG A 86 3.60 -9.69 4.62
CA ARG A 86 3.61 -11.15 4.65
C ARG A 86 2.96 -11.76 3.41
#